data_AF-A0A9E4GYB7-F1
#
_entry.id   AF-A0A9E4GYB7-F1
#
_cell.length_a   1.000
_cell.length_b   1.000
_cell.length_c   1.000
_cell.angle_alpha   90.00
_cell.angle_beta   90.00
_cell.angle_gamma   90.00
#
_symmetry.space_group_name_H-M   'P 1'
#
loop_
_entity.id
_entity.type
_entity.pdbx_description
1 polymer ?
#
loop_
_entity_poly.entity_id
_entity_poly.type
_entity_poly.pdbx_seq_one_letter_code
_entity_poly.pdbx_strand_id
1 'polypeptide(L)'
;MEERDSERAGKEAFYERLEPVFRQYVDELVRQVATLLWPERRAALVAFYRGIAGAPPGELRASIEALGLPLDDAETYPEQVFRAVLTAWIERIGVEEVTNPDQAVLYALSYEDEHVTRAEAWFAERPEHLAAVSAGAVED
;
A
#
# COMPACT_ATOMS: atom_id res chain seq x y z
N MET A 1 -29.76 7.46 -6.19
CA MET A 1 -28.52 6.65 -6.17
C MET A 1 -27.38 7.59 -6.51
N GLU A 2 -27.18 8.64 -5.71
CA GLU A 2 -26.31 9.80 -6.03
C GLU A 2 -25.56 10.35 -4.81
N GLU A 3 -25.59 9.65 -3.67
CA GLU A 3 -24.99 10.17 -2.42
C GLU A 3 -23.57 9.66 -2.15
N ARG A 4 -23.04 8.70 -2.93
CA ARG A 4 -21.69 8.16 -2.72
C ARG A 4 -20.56 8.96 -3.37
N ASP A 5 -20.87 9.83 -4.32
CA ASP A 5 -19.86 10.66 -5.00
C ASP A 5 -19.44 11.89 -4.19
N SER A 6 -20.28 12.35 -3.26
CA SER A 6 -20.03 13.59 -2.51
C SER A 6 -19.07 13.41 -1.31
N GLU A 7 -18.91 12.20 -0.76
CA GLU A 7 -17.97 11.95 0.35
C GLU A 7 -16.51 11.79 -0.11
N ARG A 8 -16.26 11.32 -1.35
CA ARG A 8 -14.90 11.29 -1.95
C ARG A 8 -14.36 12.69 -2.25
N ALA A 9 -15.22 13.69 -2.42
CA ALA A 9 -14.84 15.03 -2.85
C ALA A 9 -14.13 15.88 -1.75
N GLY A 10 -14.07 15.39 -0.51
CA GLY A 10 -13.52 16.14 0.63
C GLY A 10 -12.18 15.65 1.19
N LYS A 11 -11.74 14.43 0.86
CA LYS A 11 -10.47 13.87 1.35
C LYS A 11 -9.43 13.94 0.24
N GLU A 12 -8.43 14.79 0.42
CA GLU A 12 -7.29 14.84 -0.50
C GLU A 12 -6.62 13.47 -0.57
N ALA A 13 -6.55 12.89 -1.77
CA ALA A 13 -5.93 11.59 -2.01
C ALA A 13 -4.52 11.55 -1.41
N PHE A 14 -4.12 10.42 -0.82
CA PHE A 14 -2.80 10.25 -0.23
C PHE A 14 -1.68 10.59 -1.22
N TYR A 15 -1.82 10.21 -2.49
CA TYR A 15 -0.88 10.54 -3.55
C TYR A 15 -0.67 12.05 -3.74
N GLU A 16 -1.72 12.87 -3.64
CA GLU A 16 -1.60 14.32 -3.83
C GLU A 16 -0.85 15.02 -2.69
N ARG A 17 -0.92 14.42 -1.49
CA ARG A 17 -0.18 14.90 -0.31
C ARG A 17 1.31 14.58 -0.36
N LEU A 18 1.74 13.68 -1.24
CA LEU A 18 3.14 13.29 -1.36
C LEU A 18 4.01 14.41 -1.95
N GLU A 19 5.21 14.57 -1.40
CA GLU A 19 6.23 15.39 -2.05
C GLU A 19 6.54 14.90 -3.48
N PRO A 20 6.95 15.80 -4.39
CA PRO A 20 7.13 15.46 -5.81
C PRO A 20 8.04 14.26 -6.08
N VAL A 21 9.08 14.06 -5.27
CA VAL A 21 10.00 12.93 -5.39
C VAL A 21 9.30 11.59 -5.13
N PHE A 22 8.43 11.52 -4.12
CA PHE A 22 7.65 10.32 -3.82
C PHE A 22 6.54 10.09 -4.84
N ARG A 23 5.94 11.15 -5.40
CA ARG A 23 5.00 11.01 -6.52
C ARG A 23 5.66 10.42 -7.76
N GLN A 24 6.82 10.93 -8.14
CA GLN A 24 7.59 10.38 -9.26
C GLN A 24 7.95 8.91 -9.02
N TYR A 25 8.31 8.57 -7.79
CA TYR A 25 8.59 7.20 -7.40
C TYR A 25 7.37 6.28 -7.54
N VAL A 26 6.21 6.72 -7.03
CA VAL A 26 4.94 6.00 -7.16
C VAL A 26 4.55 5.84 -8.63
N ASP A 27 4.68 6.88 -9.45
CA ASP A 27 4.36 6.80 -10.88
C ASP A 27 5.26 5.82 -11.64
N GLU A 28 6.53 5.74 -11.27
CA GLU A 28 7.45 4.74 -11.83
C GLU A 28 7.02 3.33 -11.41
N LEU A 29 6.69 3.13 -10.13
CA LEU A 29 6.18 1.85 -9.63
C LEU A 29 4.90 1.43 -10.35
N VAL A 30 3.93 2.35 -10.49
CA VAL A 30 2.70 2.14 -11.26
C VAL A 30 3.04 1.71 -12.69
N ARG A 31 3.95 2.42 -13.37
CA ARG A 31 4.34 2.07 -14.75
C ARG A 31 4.96 0.68 -14.85
N GLN A 32 5.81 0.30 -13.91
CA GLN A 32 6.52 -0.97 -13.91
C GLN A 32 5.58 -2.16 -13.67
N VAL A 33 4.58 -2.00 -12.80
CA VAL A 33 3.74 -3.12 -12.36
C VAL A 33 2.31 -3.11 -12.93
N ALA A 34 1.92 -2.06 -13.66
CA ALA A 34 0.57 -1.92 -14.22
C ALA A 34 0.17 -3.09 -15.12
N THR A 35 1.11 -3.66 -15.88
CA THR A 35 0.84 -4.77 -16.81
C THR A 35 1.02 -6.16 -16.19
N LEU A 36 1.45 -6.23 -14.93
CA LEU A 36 1.69 -7.49 -14.23
C LEU A 36 0.40 -8.03 -13.61
N LEU A 37 0.33 -9.36 -13.44
CA LEU A 37 -0.72 -9.99 -12.63
C LEU A 37 -0.45 -9.70 -11.13
N TRP A 38 -1.46 -9.90 -10.30
CA TRP A 38 -1.41 -9.55 -8.87
C TRP A 38 -0.32 -10.25 -8.05
N PRO A 39 -0.02 -11.55 -8.25
CA PRO A 39 1.10 -12.19 -7.57
C PRO A 39 2.44 -11.50 -7.86
N GLU A 40 2.70 -11.14 -9.11
CA GLU A 40 3.91 -10.45 -9.54
C GLU A 40 3.96 -9.00 -9.04
N ARG A 41 2.82 -8.31 -8.98
CA ARG A 41 2.72 -6.99 -8.32
C ARG A 41 3.11 -7.08 -6.85
N ARG A 42 2.58 -8.07 -6.13
CA ARG A 42 2.93 -8.33 -4.72
C ARG A 42 4.40 -8.65 -4.58
N ALA A 43 4.97 -9.51 -5.42
CA ALA A 43 6.39 -9.84 -5.39
C ALA A 43 7.28 -8.61 -5.62
N ALA A 44 6.93 -7.74 -6.58
CA ALA A 44 7.64 -6.49 -6.82
C ALA A 44 7.57 -5.53 -5.61
N LEU A 45 6.42 -5.42 -4.97
CA LEU A 45 6.23 -4.61 -3.76
C LEU A 45 6.98 -5.18 -2.54
N VAL A 46 7.08 -6.51 -2.42
CA VAL A 46 7.91 -7.16 -1.38
C VAL A 46 9.39 -6.89 -1.63
N ALA A 47 9.86 -7.00 -2.88
CA ALA A 47 11.24 -6.67 -3.23
C ALA A 47 11.56 -5.20 -2.92
N PHE A 48 10.60 -4.30 -3.19
CA PHE A 48 10.69 -2.90 -2.81
C PHE A 48 10.80 -2.71 -1.29
N TYR A 49 9.94 -3.36 -0.51
CA TYR A 49 10.00 -3.33 0.96
C TYR A 49 11.37 -3.80 1.48
N ARG A 50 11.91 -4.90 0.95
CA ARG A 50 13.25 -5.39 1.31
C ARG A 50 14.34 -4.34 1.07
N GLY A 51 14.22 -3.55 0.00
CA GLY A 51 15.10 -2.42 -0.27
C GLY A 51 15.00 -1.31 0.78
N ILE A 52 13.78 -0.92 1.15
CA ILE A 52 13.53 0.07 2.22
C ILE A 52 14.06 -0.44 3.57
N ALA A 53 13.81 -1.70 3.90
CA ALA A 53 14.23 -2.31 5.16
C ALA A 53 15.76 -2.36 5.33
N GLY A 54 16.52 -2.30 4.23
CA GLY A 54 17.97 -2.19 4.23
C GLY A 54 18.51 -0.75 4.31
N ALA A 55 17.66 0.27 4.21
CA ALA A 55 18.08 1.66 4.20
C ALA A 55 18.51 2.15 5.60
N PRO A 56 19.47 3.09 5.70
CA PRO A 56 19.86 3.68 6.97
C PRO A 56 18.69 4.34 7.71
N PRO A 57 18.58 4.22 9.05
CA PRO A 57 17.49 4.82 9.82
C PRO A 57 17.35 6.34 9.63
N GLY A 58 18.46 7.05 9.39
CA GLY A 58 18.43 8.49 9.10
C GLY A 58 17.77 8.83 7.76
N GLU A 59 17.96 8.00 6.73
CA GLU A 59 17.30 8.17 5.43
C GLU A 59 15.81 7.86 5.51
N LEU A 60 15.46 6.81 6.26
CA LEU A 60 14.07 6.45 6.49
C LEU A 60 13.33 7.53 7.29
N ARG A 61 13.96 8.07 8.34
CA ARG A 61 13.41 9.20 9.10
C ARG A 61 13.14 10.41 8.19
N ALA A 62 14.13 10.81 7.38
CA ALA A 62 13.97 11.93 6.46
C ALA A 62 12.84 11.67 5.46
N SER A 63 12.67 10.41 5.02
CA SER A 63 11.58 10.01 4.15
C SER A 63 10.22 10.14 4.85
N ILE A 64 10.07 9.69 6.11
CA ILE A 64 8.82 9.80 6.87
C ILE A 64 8.45 11.27 7.11
N GLU A 65 9.43 12.10 7.47
CA GLU A 65 9.24 13.55 7.64
C GLU A 65 8.79 14.20 6.31
N ALA A 66 9.42 13.85 5.19
CA ALA A 66 9.04 14.27 3.84
C ALA A 66 7.64 13.79 3.42
N LEU A 67 7.22 12.61 3.87
CA LEU A 67 5.88 12.07 3.68
C LEU A 67 4.83 12.75 4.58
N GLY A 68 5.23 13.67 5.46
CA GLY A 68 4.35 14.34 6.42
C GLY A 68 3.75 13.39 7.47
N LEU A 69 4.39 12.24 7.69
CA LEU A 69 3.94 11.23 8.63
C LEU A 69 4.57 11.46 10.02
N PRO A 70 3.86 11.11 11.12
CA PRO A 70 4.45 11.15 12.44
C PRO A 70 5.58 10.12 12.55
N LEU A 71 6.62 10.45 13.31
CA LEU A 71 7.69 9.50 13.61
C LEU A 71 7.30 8.59 14.77
N ASP A 72 7.11 7.31 14.49
CA ASP A 72 7.01 6.27 15.52
C ASP A 72 8.40 5.74 15.95
N ASP A 73 8.46 4.52 16.47
CA ASP A 73 9.70 3.83 16.79
C ASP A 73 10.53 3.54 15.53
N ALA A 74 11.85 3.71 15.62
CA ALA A 74 12.75 3.58 14.47
C ALA A 74 12.71 2.19 13.81
N GLU A 75 12.32 1.15 14.57
CA GLU A 75 12.12 -0.21 14.06
C GLU A 75 10.96 -0.33 13.07
N THR A 76 9.98 0.58 13.11
CA THR A 76 8.81 0.57 12.21
C THR A 76 8.97 1.51 11.02
N TYR A 77 10.07 2.25 10.94
CA TYR A 77 10.30 3.21 9.85
C TYR A 77 10.20 2.60 8.44
N PRO A 78 10.74 1.40 8.17
CA PRO A 78 10.56 0.77 6.87
C PRO A 78 9.10 0.52 6.53
N GLU A 79 8.32 0.07 7.50
CA GLU A 79 6.89 -0.22 7.33
C GLU A 79 6.13 1.07 7.04
N GLN A 80 6.40 2.16 7.76
CA GLN A 80 5.73 3.43 7.55
C GLN A 80 5.94 3.96 6.12
N VAL A 81 7.20 3.99 5.66
CA VAL A 81 7.53 4.42 4.28
C VAL A 81 6.85 3.52 3.26
N PHE A 82 6.90 2.20 3.47
CA PHE A 82 6.27 1.25 2.57
C PHE A 82 4.75 1.44 2.49
N ARG A 83 4.06 1.55 3.63
CA ARG A 83 2.61 1.74 3.69
C ARG A 83 2.18 3.05 3.03
N ALA A 84 2.98 4.11 3.16
CA ALA A 84 2.73 5.38 2.49
C ALA A 84 2.78 5.23 0.96
N VAL A 85 3.87 4.66 0.44
CA VAL A 85 4.05 4.43 -1.00
C VAL A 85 2.99 3.47 -1.54
N LEU A 86 2.70 2.39 -0.80
CA LEU A 86 1.68 1.41 -1.18
C LEU A 86 0.30 2.04 -1.28
N THR A 87 -0.06 2.89 -0.31
CA THR A 87 -1.36 3.58 -0.29
C THR A 87 -1.52 4.47 -1.51
N ALA A 88 -0.53 5.32 -1.80
CA ALA A 88 -0.53 6.14 -3.00
C ALA A 88 -0.54 5.31 -4.29
N TRP A 89 0.17 4.18 -4.31
CA TRP A 89 0.17 3.27 -5.45
C TRP A 89 -1.21 2.65 -5.70
N ILE A 90 -1.92 2.20 -4.65
CA ILE A 90 -3.29 1.67 -4.75
C ILE A 90 -4.24 2.72 -5.32
N GLU A 91 -4.16 3.96 -4.84
CA GLU A 91 -4.97 5.07 -5.37
C GLU A 91 -4.70 5.29 -6.86
N ARG A 92 -3.43 5.26 -7.27
CA ARG A 92 -3.01 5.54 -8.65
C ARG A 92 -3.38 4.46 -9.64
N ILE A 93 -3.38 3.19 -9.25
CA ILE A 93 -3.86 2.11 -10.13
C ILE A 93 -5.38 2.14 -10.31
N GLY A 94 -6.11 2.88 -9.46
CA GLY A 94 -7.53 3.19 -9.63
C GLY A 94 -8.46 1.97 -9.61
N VAL A 95 -8.05 0.89 -8.94
CA VAL A 95 -8.85 -0.35 -8.87
C VAL A 95 -9.90 -0.22 -7.77
N GLU A 96 -11.17 -0.44 -8.11
CA GLU A 96 -12.28 -0.21 -7.18
C GLU A 96 -12.73 -1.47 -6.43
N GLU A 97 -12.39 -2.66 -6.93
CA GLU A 97 -12.80 -3.95 -6.35
C GLU A 97 -11.59 -4.83 -6.02
N VAL A 98 -11.64 -5.50 -4.87
CA VAL A 98 -10.67 -6.52 -4.46
C VAL A 98 -11.11 -7.87 -5.03
N THR A 99 -10.27 -8.49 -5.85
CA THR A 99 -10.66 -9.66 -6.66
C THR A 99 -9.91 -10.95 -6.31
N ASN A 100 -8.80 -10.85 -5.58
CA ASN A 100 -7.89 -11.96 -5.31
C ASN A 100 -7.14 -11.76 -3.99
N PRO A 101 -6.57 -12.83 -3.40
CA PRO A 101 -5.92 -12.74 -2.10
C PRO A 101 -4.69 -11.82 -2.07
N ASP A 102 -3.85 -11.83 -3.11
CA ASP A 102 -2.66 -10.97 -3.15
C ASP A 102 -3.03 -9.48 -3.13
N GLN A 103 -4.08 -9.11 -3.86
CA GLN A 103 -4.65 -7.76 -3.82
C GLN A 103 -5.21 -7.44 -2.44
N ALA A 104 -5.96 -8.36 -1.81
CA ALA A 104 -6.53 -8.15 -0.48
C ALA A 104 -5.44 -7.90 0.57
N VAL A 105 -4.32 -8.64 0.51
CA VAL A 105 -3.16 -8.42 1.37
C VAL A 105 -2.58 -7.02 1.21
N LEU A 106 -2.38 -6.57 -0.03
CA LEU A 106 -1.85 -5.23 -0.29
C LEU A 106 -2.80 -4.14 0.22
N TYR A 107 -4.11 -4.31 0.04
CA TYR A 107 -5.12 -3.36 0.51
C TYR A 107 -5.17 -3.28 2.04
N ALA A 108 -5.02 -4.41 2.74
CA ALA A 108 -5.00 -4.46 4.20
C ALA A 108 -3.82 -3.71 4.84
N LEU A 109 -2.73 -3.49 4.10
CA LEU A 109 -1.54 -2.77 4.58
C LEU A 109 -1.63 -1.25 4.37
N SER A 110 -2.66 -0.75 3.68
CA SER A 110 -2.80 0.67 3.37
C SER A 110 -3.05 1.53 4.63
N TYR A 111 -2.83 2.85 4.52
CA TYR A 111 -3.27 3.85 5.48
C TYR A 111 -4.71 4.35 5.24
N GLU A 112 -5.31 4.02 4.10
CA GLU A 112 -6.69 4.43 3.80
C GLU A 112 -7.70 3.40 4.30
N ASP A 113 -8.58 3.82 5.22
CA ASP A 113 -9.60 2.95 5.84
C ASP A 113 -10.50 2.27 4.81
N GLU A 114 -10.78 2.94 3.68
CA GLU A 114 -11.56 2.36 2.58
C GLU A 114 -10.86 1.14 1.97
N HIS A 115 -9.53 1.18 1.79
CA HIS A 115 -8.78 0.04 1.29
C HIS A 115 -8.81 -1.12 2.27
N VAL A 116 -8.59 -0.85 3.55
CA VAL A 116 -8.61 -1.85 4.62
C VAL A 116 -9.99 -2.49 4.72
N THR A 117 -11.06 -1.70 4.74
CA THR A 117 -12.45 -2.20 4.80
C THR A 117 -12.77 -3.14 3.64
N ARG A 118 -12.30 -2.83 2.43
CA ARG A 118 -12.49 -3.69 1.25
C ARG A 118 -11.72 -5.01 1.37
N ALA A 119 -10.49 -4.97 1.87
CA ALA A 119 -9.71 -6.19 2.12
C ALA A 119 -10.37 -7.07 3.18
N GLU A 120 -10.81 -6.47 4.29
CA GLU A 120 -11.53 -7.17 5.36
C GLU A 120 -12.82 -7.81 4.88
N ALA A 121 -13.64 -7.08 4.10
CA ALA A 121 -14.85 -7.62 3.50
C ALA A 121 -14.54 -8.82 2.59
N TRP A 122 -13.48 -8.72 1.77
CA TRP A 122 -13.08 -9.80 0.88
C TRP A 122 -12.66 -11.06 1.65
N PHE A 123 -11.87 -10.91 2.73
CA PHE A 123 -11.44 -12.01 3.59
C PHE A 123 -12.58 -12.59 4.43
N ALA A 124 -13.52 -11.77 4.88
CA ALA A 124 -14.68 -12.24 5.65
C ALA A 124 -15.57 -13.20 4.83
N GLU A 125 -15.69 -12.96 3.52
CA GLU A 125 -16.38 -13.85 2.59
C GLU A 125 -15.57 -15.11 2.24
N ARG A 126 -14.24 -15.09 2.46
CA ARG A 126 -13.26 -16.08 1.97
C ARG A 126 -12.19 -16.42 3.04
N PRO A 127 -12.60 -16.92 4.22
CA PRO A 127 -11.68 -17.12 5.35
C PRO A 127 -10.55 -18.12 5.07
N GLU A 128 -10.72 -19.05 4.12
CA GLU A 128 -9.69 -20.00 3.69
C GLU A 128 -8.43 -19.31 3.14
N HIS A 129 -8.58 -18.12 2.57
CA HIS A 129 -7.46 -17.36 2.01
C HIS A 129 -6.68 -16.59 3.08
N LEU A 130 -7.29 -16.25 4.22
CA LEU A 130 -6.59 -15.62 5.35
C LEU A 130 -5.53 -16.56 5.94
N ALA A 131 -5.87 -17.86 6.05
CA ALA A 131 -4.96 -18.89 6.54
C ALA A 131 -3.79 -19.15 5.57
N ALA A 132 -4.05 -19.14 4.26
CA ALA A 132 -3.03 -19.34 3.23
C ALA A 132 -2.00 -18.19 3.20
N VAL A 133 -2.45 -16.94 3.35
CA VAL A 133 -1.57 -15.77 3.45
C VAL A 133 -0.68 -15.84 4.70
N SER A 134 -1.24 -16.29 5.82
CA SER A 134 -0.52 -16.39 7.10
C SER A 134 0.52 -17.52 7.08
N ALA A 135 0.25 -18.62 6.36
CA ALA A 135 1.16 -19.75 6.20
C ALA A 135 2.30 -19.45 5.20
N GLY A 136 2.01 -18.76 4.09
CA GLY A 136 2.99 -18.42 3.05
C GLY A 136 4.01 -17.34 3.45
N ALA A 137 3.79 -16.62 4.55
CA ALA A 137 4.77 -15.67 5.11
C ALA A 137 5.92 -16.35 5.88
N VAL A 138 5.82 -17.66 6.14
CA VAL A 138 6.79 -18.44 6.92
C VAL A 138 7.78 -19.20 6.04
N GLU A 139 7.56 -19.24 4.72
CA GLU A 139 8.35 -20.10 3.80
C GLU A 139 9.30 -19.35 2.83
N ASP A 140 9.61 -18.06 3.05
CA ASP A 140 10.62 -17.32 2.25
C ASP A 140 11.74 -16.68 3.10
#